data_AF-A0A7C5QPU3-F1
#
_entry.id   AF-A0A7C5QPU3-F1
#
_cell.length_a   1.000
_cell.length_b   1.000
_cell.length_c   1.000
_cell.angle_alpha   90.00
_cell.angle_beta   90.00
_cell.angle_gamma   90.00
#
_symmetry.space_group_name_H-M   'P 1'
#
loop_
_entity.id
_entity.type
_entity.pdbx_description
1 polymer ?
#
loop_
_entity_poly.entity_id
_entity_poly.type
_entity_poly.pdbx_seq_one_letter_code
_entity_poly.pdbx_strand_id
1 'polypeptide(L)'
;MKMVVRIASIVVILLSAGSLYYIHQIRTERNGLRVDKENLTTELNTTTNKLLATEKTLQETTATLNTTSNQLVQTIATLETTKKDLATMTEDRDKQKADLADTQQKLQTATAELATAKESLKKAEDTIASQAAEIAKIDGFKKQIASLEEENKTLGNKLETARADIKRMELEIEDLRKTPVGTRGRVAGVETRWNFLVLDIGQDQKVRKDSQFLVYRDNKYICKATIVSVGPNSAVAEIATDGRRADPRVGDIAIH
;
A
#
# COMPACT_ATOMS: atom_id res chain seq x y z
N MET A 1 79.97 146.27 -58.64
CA MET A 1 80.14 145.19 -57.65
C MET A 1 78.87 144.80 -56.86
N LYS A 2 77.81 145.61 -56.78
CA LYS A 2 76.59 145.29 -55.99
C LYS A 2 75.59 144.30 -56.65
N MET A 3 75.58 144.14 -57.99
CA MET A 3 74.65 143.21 -58.68
C MET A 3 75.11 141.75 -58.70
N VAL A 4 76.42 141.49 -58.87
CA VAL A 4 76.97 140.12 -58.93
C VAL A 4 76.82 139.39 -57.59
N VAL A 5 76.96 140.12 -56.47
CA VAL A 5 76.72 139.59 -55.12
C VAL A 5 75.25 139.20 -54.91
N ARG A 6 74.30 139.94 -55.50
CA ARG A 6 72.85 139.66 -55.41
C ARG A 6 72.43 138.43 -56.22
N ILE A 7 72.98 138.25 -57.43
CA ILE A 7 72.71 137.09 -58.28
C ILE A 7 73.32 135.82 -57.67
N ALA A 8 74.55 135.90 -57.16
CA ALA A 8 75.19 134.80 -56.45
C ALA A 8 74.38 134.37 -55.21
N SER A 9 73.84 135.32 -54.43
CA SER A 9 72.98 134.99 -53.29
C SER A 9 71.66 134.33 -53.69
N ILE A 10 71.04 134.74 -54.80
CA ILE A 10 69.78 134.13 -55.28
C ILE A 10 70.02 132.70 -55.77
N VAL A 11 71.12 132.44 -56.47
CA VAL A 11 71.48 131.08 -56.92
C VAL A 11 71.79 130.18 -55.74
N VAL A 12 72.51 130.67 -54.71
CA VAL A 12 72.76 129.91 -53.48
C VAL A 12 71.47 129.62 -52.72
N ILE A 13 70.53 130.57 -52.64
CA ILE A 13 69.23 130.38 -52.01
C ILE A 13 68.41 129.33 -52.79
N LEU A 14 68.38 129.39 -54.12
CA LEU A 14 67.66 128.42 -54.95
C LEU A 14 68.27 127.01 -54.89
N LEU A 15 69.60 126.89 -54.90
CA LEU A 15 70.29 125.62 -54.70
C LEU A 15 70.02 125.07 -53.30
N SER A 16 70.02 125.93 -52.27
CA SER A 16 69.67 125.53 -50.91
C SER A 16 68.20 125.10 -50.79
N ALA A 17 67.26 125.78 -51.46
CA ALA A 17 65.84 125.42 -51.46
C ALA A 17 65.55 124.11 -52.20
N GLY A 18 66.20 123.86 -53.35
CA GLY A 18 66.12 122.60 -54.07
C GLY A 18 66.70 121.43 -53.26
N SER A 19 67.83 121.65 -52.56
CA SER A 19 68.39 120.65 -51.65
C SER A 19 67.46 120.35 -50.47
N LEU A 20 66.76 121.35 -49.93
CA LEU A 20 65.77 121.18 -48.86
C LEU A 20 64.52 120.42 -49.32
N TYR A 21 64.04 120.67 -50.54
CA TYR A 21 62.92 119.92 -51.14
C TYR A 21 63.29 118.45 -51.39
N TYR A 22 64.47 118.20 -51.95
CA TYR A 22 64.98 116.84 -52.16
C TYR A 22 65.20 116.10 -50.83
N ILE A 23 65.74 116.78 -49.81
CA ILE A 23 65.84 116.25 -48.44
C ILE A 23 64.44 115.96 -47.87
N HIS A 24 63.45 116.82 -48.11
CA HIS A 24 62.07 116.61 -47.68
C HIS A 24 61.43 115.41 -48.36
N GLN A 25 61.61 115.25 -49.68
CA GLN A 25 61.10 114.12 -50.47
C GLN A 25 61.72 112.78 -50.03
N ILE A 26 63.04 112.76 -49.82
CA ILE A 26 63.73 111.60 -49.23
C ILE A 26 63.20 111.33 -47.82
N ARG A 27 62.89 112.38 -47.04
CA ARG A 27 62.27 112.22 -45.72
C ARG A 27 60.89 111.59 -45.83
N THR A 28 60.06 112.01 -46.78
CA THR A 28 58.70 111.47 -46.97
C THR A 28 58.72 110.04 -47.48
N GLU A 29 59.58 109.71 -48.43
CA GLU A 29 59.75 108.33 -48.93
C GLU A 29 60.30 107.41 -47.84
N ARG A 30 61.33 107.85 -47.10
CA ARG A 30 61.87 107.11 -45.96
C ARG A 30 60.85 106.96 -44.82
N ASN A 31 59.99 107.95 -44.60
CA ASN A 31 58.90 107.86 -43.64
C ASN A 31 57.82 106.88 -44.12
N GLY A 32 57.47 106.88 -45.40
CA GLY A 32 56.54 105.91 -46.01
C GLY A 32 57.08 104.49 -45.93
N LEU A 33 58.34 104.27 -46.32
CA LEU A 33 59.01 102.98 -46.21
C LEU A 33 59.10 102.48 -44.75
N ARG A 34 59.26 103.40 -43.79
CA ARG A 34 59.25 103.07 -42.35
C ARG A 34 57.86 102.60 -41.91
N VAL A 35 56.81 103.31 -42.33
CA VAL A 35 55.42 102.95 -42.05
C VAL A 35 55.06 101.61 -42.68
N ASP A 36 55.44 101.38 -43.94
CA ASP A 36 55.20 100.10 -44.63
C ASP A 36 55.96 98.95 -43.97
N LYS A 37 57.20 99.18 -43.53
CA LYS A 37 57.96 98.18 -42.77
C LYS A 37 57.31 97.88 -41.42
N GLU A 38 56.83 98.91 -40.70
CA GLU A 38 56.09 98.73 -39.44
C GLU A 38 54.77 97.96 -39.66
N ASN A 39 54.02 98.29 -40.72
CA ASN A 39 52.78 97.59 -41.10
C ASN A 39 53.05 96.12 -41.48
N LEU A 40 54.05 95.87 -42.32
CA LEU A 40 54.43 94.53 -42.75
C LEU A 40 54.94 93.70 -41.57
N THR A 41 55.68 94.32 -40.64
CA THR A 41 56.12 93.65 -39.40
C THR A 41 54.91 93.30 -38.51
N THR A 42 53.94 94.20 -38.41
CA THR A 42 52.70 93.97 -37.65
C THR A 42 51.89 92.85 -38.29
N GLU A 43 51.73 92.85 -39.60
CA GLU A 43 51.00 91.82 -40.36
C GLU A 43 51.69 90.46 -40.29
N LEU A 44 53.02 90.42 -40.42
CA LEU A 44 53.82 89.21 -40.23
C LEU A 44 53.62 88.64 -38.81
N ASN A 45 53.72 89.48 -37.78
CA ASN A 45 53.49 89.06 -36.38
C ASN A 45 52.07 88.54 -36.18
N THR A 46 51.06 89.21 -36.74
CA THR A 46 49.66 88.81 -36.65
C THR A 46 49.42 87.46 -37.34
N THR A 47 50.01 87.27 -38.51
CA THR A 47 49.90 86.04 -39.31
C THR A 47 50.63 84.89 -38.64
N THR A 48 51.82 85.14 -38.07
CA THR A 48 52.58 84.16 -37.28
C THR A 48 51.78 83.71 -36.05
N ASN A 49 51.16 84.65 -35.33
CA ASN A 49 50.32 84.33 -34.17
C ASN A 49 49.06 83.52 -34.56
N LYS A 50 48.42 83.86 -35.69
CA LYS A 50 47.29 83.09 -36.22
C LYS A 50 47.70 81.67 -36.63
N LEU A 51 48.83 81.52 -37.32
CA LEU A 51 49.36 80.22 -37.73
C LEU A 51 49.62 79.34 -36.50
N LEU A 52 50.31 79.87 -35.49
CA LEU A 52 50.56 79.16 -34.22
C LEU A 52 49.25 78.73 -33.53
N ALA A 53 48.23 79.60 -33.52
CA ALA A 53 46.93 79.27 -32.94
C ALA A 53 46.21 78.17 -33.75
N THR A 54 46.28 78.21 -35.08
CA THR A 54 45.71 77.19 -35.96
C THR A 54 46.43 75.85 -35.82
N GLU A 55 47.77 75.84 -35.73
CA GLU A 55 48.57 74.64 -35.47
C GLU A 55 48.21 74.01 -34.13
N LYS A 56 48.09 74.82 -33.07
CA LYS A 56 47.64 74.35 -31.76
C LYS A 56 46.23 73.73 -31.83
N THR A 57 45.30 74.40 -32.49
CA THR A 57 43.91 73.90 -32.66
C THR A 57 43.88 72.59 -33.45
N LEU A 58 44.70 72.48 -34.50
CA LEU A 58 44.85 71.26 -35.30
C LEU A 58 45.39 70.11 -34.44
N GLN A 59 46.38 70.37 -33.60
CA GLN A 59 46.94 69.39 -32.68
C GLN A 59 45.90 68.91 -31.66
N GLU A 60 45.14 69.82 -31.06
CA GLU A 60 44.08 69.52 -30.09
C GLU A 60 42.92 68.73 -30.71
N THR A 61 42.48 69.12 -31.92
CA THR A 61 41.43 68.40 -32.66
C THR A 61 41.89 67.01 -33.10
N THR A 62 43.14 66.86 -33.53
CA THR A 62 43.72 65.54 -33.87
C THR A 62 43.79 64.63 -32.64
N ALA A 63 44.20 65.15 -31.48
CA ALA A 63 44.23 64.40 -30.22
C ALA A 63 42.82 63.98 -29.78
N THR A 64 41.84 64.87 -29.92
CA THR A 64 40.43 64.59 -29.61
C THR A 64 39.87 63.52 -30.55
N LEU A 65 40.11 63.63 -31.85
CA LEU A 65 39.65 62.66 -32.85
C LEU A 65 40.21 61.26 -32.56
N ASN A 66 41.50 61.16 -32.23
CA ASN A 66 42.11 59.88 -31.85
C ASN A 66 41.48 59.31 -30.58
N THR A 67 41.21 60.14 -29.58
CA THR A 67 40.56 59.72 -28.33
C THR A 67 39.13 59.21 -28.59
N THR A 68 38.33 59.96 -29.34
CA THR A 68 36.96 59.58 -29.69
C THR A 68 36.93 58.33 -30.58
N SER A 69 37.87 58.19 -31.53
CA SER A 69 38.01 56.99 -32.35
C SER A 69 38.28 55.75 -31.50
N ASN A 70 39.20 55.84 -30.53
CA ASN A 70 39.49 54.75 -29.60
C ASN A 70 38.30 54.40 -28.70
N GLN A 71 37.58 55.41 -28.19
CA GLN A 71 36.37 55.20 -27.39
C GLN A 71 35.25 54.53 -28.20
N LEU A 72 35.09 54.89 -29.47
CA LEU A 72 34.11 54.27 -30.36
C LEU A 72 34.42 52.77 -30.56
N VAL A 73 35.70 52.43 -30.81
CA VAL A 73 36.15 51.04 -30.95
C VAL A 73 35.86 50.24 -29.66
N GLN A 74 36.17 50.81 -28.50
CA GLN A 74 35.89 50.17 -27.20
C GLN A 74 34.38 49.99 -26.96
N THR A 75 33.57 50.98 -27.32
CA THR A 75 32.11 50.92 -27.17
C THR A 75 31.51 49.85 -28.07
N ILE A 76 31.98 49.73 -29.32
CA ILE A 76 31.56 48.67 -30.24
C ILE A 76 31.92 47.29 -29.67
N ALA A 77 33.14 47.11 -29.16
CA ALA A 77 33.54 45.83 -28.56
C ALA A 77 32.68 45.47 -27.33
N THR A 78 32.36 46.46 -26.49
CA THR A 78 31.48 46.27 -25.33
C THR A 78 30.05 45.96 -25.74
N LEU A 79 29.53 46.61 -26.78
CA LEU A 79 28.20 46.34 -27.32
C LEU A 79 28.08 44.92 -27.85
N GLU A 80 29.07 44.44 -28.61
CA GLU A 80 29.06 43.07 -29.13
C GLU A 80 29.17 42.03 -28.00
N THR A 81 29.96 42.32 -26.96
CA THR A 81 30.06 41.45 -25.77
C THR A 81 28.72 41.37 -25.03
N THR A 82 28.12 42.52 -24.74
CA THR A 82 26.83 42.59 -24.03
C THR A 82 25.68 41.97 -24.81
N LYS A 83 25.66 42.09 -26.15
CA LYS A 83 24.71 41.36 -27.01
C LYS A 83 24.87 39.84 -26.87
N LYS A 84 26.11 39.36 -26.86
CA LYS A 84 26.40 37.93 -26.70
C LYS A 84 25.95 37.43 -25.32
N ASP A 85 26.26 38.17 -24.26
CA ASP A 85 25.84 37.83 -22.89
C ASP A 85 24.32 37.80 -22.76
N LEU A 86 23.61 38.76 -23.38
CA LEU A 86 22.15 38.81 -23.39
C LEU A 86 21.54 37.61 -24.12
N ALA A 87 22.14 37.19 -25.24
CA ALA A 87 21.72 35.98 -25.96
C ALA A 87 21.88 34.73 -25.08
N THR A 88 23.04 34.58 -24.41
CA THR A 88 23.29 33.45 -23.49
C THR A 88 22.33 33.46 -22.30
N MET A 89 22.12 34.62 -21.65
CA MET A 89 21.14 34.75 -20.56
C MET A 89 19.72 34.42 -20.99
N THR A 90 19.35 34.75 -22.23
CA THR A 90 18.03 34.41 -22.77
C THR A 90 17.89 32.90 -22.95
N GLU A 91 18.92 32.24 -23.50
CA GLU A 91 18.95 30.78 -23.66
C GLU A 91 18.90 30.05 -22.32
N ASP A 92 19.66 30.50 -21.32
CA ASP A 92 19.66 29.92 -19.97
C ASP A 92 18.30 30.10 -19.28
N ARG A 93 17.69 31.27 -19.41
CA ARG A 93 16.34 31.54 -18.91
C ARG A 93 15.31 30.60 -19.54
N ASP A 94 15.42 30.36 -20.84
CA ASP A 94 14.51 29.44 -21.55
C ASP A 94 14.71 27.99 -21.10
N LYS A 95 15.96 27.54 -20.89
CA LYS A 95 16.28 26.22 -20.31
C LYS A 95 15.72 26.07 -18.91
N GLN A 96 15.99 27.03 -18.02
CA GLN A 96 15.48 27.01 -16.64
C GLN A 96 13.94 26.99 -16.59
N LYS A 97 13.28 27.69 -17.51
CA LYS A 97 11.81 27.67 -17.62
C LYS A 97 11.29 26.30 -18.05
N ALA A 98 11.99 25.61 -18.97
CA ALA A 98 11.65 24.25 -19.37
C ALA A 98 11.87 23.26 -18.21
N ASP A 99 13.00 23.35 -17.51
CA ASP A 99 13.32 22.49 -16.36
C ASP A 99 12.32 22.67 -15.22
N LEU A 100 11.88 23.91 -14.97
CA LEU A 100 10.87 24.20 -13.95
C LEU A 100 9.51 23.57 -14.32
N ALA A 101 9.11 23.66 -15.60
CA ALA A 101 7.88 23.02 -16.08
C ALA A 101 7.94 21.49 -15.95
N ASP A 102 9.07 20.86 -16.34
CA ASP A 102 9.29 19.41 -16.18
C ASP A 102 9.28 19.01 -14.70
N THR A 103 9.93 19.78 -13.83
CA THR A 103 9.94 19.54 -12.39
C THR A 103 8.53 19.66 -11.78
N GLN A 104 7.73 20.64 -12.20
CA GLN A 104 6.33 20.77 -11.78
C GLN A 104 5.48 19.58 -12.22
N GLN A 105 5.69 19.08 -13.45
CA GLN A 105 5.00 17.89 -13.94
C GLN A 105 5.37 16.65 -13.12
N LYS A 106 6.67 16.42 -12.88
CA LYS A 106 7.16 15.33 -12.02
C LYS A 106 6.60 15.42 -10.61
N LEU A 107 6.52 16.62 -10.04
CA LEU A 107 5.93 16.83 -8.72
C LEU A 107 4.44 16.47 -8.70
N GLN A 108 3.66 16.89 -9.70
CA GLN A 108 2.25 16.51 -9.82
C GLN A 108 2.08 14.99 -9.92
N THR A 109 2.85 14.32 -10.77
CA THR A 109 2.82 12.85 -10.90
C THR A 109 3.15 12.17 -9.57
N ALA A 110 4.24 12.57 -8.91
CA ALA A 110 4.64 12.00 -7.63
C ALA A 110 3.57 12.23 -6.52
N THR A 111 2.92 13.40 -6.52
CA THR A 111 1.82 13.65 -5.57
C THR A 111 0.60 12.78 -5.82
N ALA A 112 0.25 12.53 -7.09
CA ALA A 112 -0.84 11.63 -7.45
C ALA A 112 -0.54 10.19 -7.06
N GLU A 113 0.67 9.70 -7.37
CA GLU A 113 1.13 8.36 -7.00
C GLU A 113 1.12 8.16 -5.47
N LEU A 114 1.56 9.17 -4.71
CA LEU A 114 1.55 9.13 -3.26
C LEU A 114 0.13 9.08 -2.68
N ALA A 115 -0.82 9.78 -3.30
CA ALA A 115 -2.23 9.71 -2.91
C ALA A 115 -2.80 8.30 -3.16
N THR A 116 -2.55 7.72 -4.34
CA THR A 116 -2.96 6.35 -4.68
C THR A 116 -2.32 5.32 -3.74
N ALA A 117 -1.03 5.45 -3.45
CA ALA A 117 -0.32 4.57 -2.53
C ALA A 117 -0.94 4.61 -1.12
N LYS A 118 -1.25 5.81 -0.60
CA LYS A 118 -1.93 5.97 0.70
C LYS A 118 -3.31 5.31 0.72
N GLU A 119 -4.09 5.43 -0.35
CA GLU A 119 -5.40 4.80 -0.42
C GLU A 119 -5.30 3.27 -0.48
N SER A 120 -4.31 2.75 -1.22
CA SER A 120 -4.04 1.31 -1.28
C SER A 120 -3.59 0.75 0.08
N LEU A 121 -2.77 1.49 0.82
CA LEU A 121 -2.33 1.13 2.17
C LEU A 121 -3.52 1.03 3.12
N LYS A 122 -4.41 2.02 3.09
CA LYS A 122 -5.62 2.01 3.92
C LYS A 122 -6.52 0.81 3.62
N LYS A 123 -6.72 0.48 2.34
CA LYS A 123 -7.49 -0.72 1.93
C LYS A 123 -6.84 -2.01 2.43
N ALA A 124 -5.50 -2.09 2.39
CA ALA A 124 -4.78 -3.24 2.93
C ALA A 124 -4.94 -3.34 4.45
N GLU A 125 -4.83 -2.22 5.18
CA GLU A 125 -5.06 -2.17 6.64
C GLU A 125 -6.48 -2.63 7.00
N ASP A 126 -7.50 -2.13 6.30
CA ASP A 126 -8.91 -2.54 6.50
C ASP A 126 -9.10 -4.05 6.24
N THR A 127 -8.45 -4.57 5.19
CA THR A 127 -8.50 -6.00 4.85
C THR A 127 -7.84 -6.85 5.93
N ILE A 128 -6.67 -6.45 6.42
CA ILE A 128 -5.94 -7.13 7.49
C ILE A 128 -6.79 -7.14 8.78
N ALA A 129 -7.41 -6.01 9.13
CA ALA A 129 -8.28 -5.93 10.29
C ALA A 129 -9.48 -6.88 10.20
N SER A 130 -10.11 -6.96 9.02
CA SER A 130 -11.21 -7.90 8.76
C SER A 130 -10.77 -9.36 8.90
N GLN A 131 -9.64 -9.72 8.28
CA GLN A 131 -9.09 -11.08 8.36
C GLN A 131 -8.70 -11.46 9.79
N ALA A 132 -8.12 -10.54 10.55
CA ALA A 132 -7.81 -10.77 11.96
C ALA A 132 -9.06 -11.07 12.79
N ALA A 133 -10.17 -10.38 12.51
CA ALA A 133 -11.45 -10.65 13.15
C ALA A 133 -12.04 -12.03 12.76
N GLU A 134 -11.86 -12.47 11.52
CA GLU A 134 -12.25 -13.82 11.10
C GLU A 134 -11.39 -14.91 11.76
N ILE A 135 -10.08 -14.71 11.86
CA ILE A 135 -9.17 -15.64 12.55
C ILE A 135 -9.59 -15.79 14.02
N ALA A 136 -9.99 -14.71 14.69
CA ALA A 136 -10.49 -14.79 16.06
C ALA A 136 -11.75 -15.68 16.20
N LYS A 137 -12.61 -15.76 15.17
CA LYS A 137 -13.76 -16.67 15.16
C LYS A 137 -13.35 -18.14 15.06
N ILE A 138 -12.23 -18.44 14.40
CA ILE A 138 -11.70 -19.82 14.26
C ILE A 138 -11.39 -20.42 15.63
N ASP A 139 -10.83 -19.65 16.57
CA ASP A 139 -10.58 -20.14 17.93
C ASP A 139 -11.88 -20.43 18.69
N GLY A 140 -12.94 -19.65 18.43
CA GLY A 140 -14.28 -19.94 18.91
C GLY A 140 -14.81 -21.27 18.37
N PHE A 141 -14.69 -21.49 17.06
CA PHE A 141 -15.09 -22.76 16.44
C PHE A 141 -14.29 -23.96 16.95
N LYS A 142 -12.97 -23.81 17.18
CA LYS A 142 -12.15 -24.88 17.79
C LYS A 142 -12.67 -25.29 19.16
N LYS A 143 -13.05 -24.32 20.02
CA LYS A 143 -13.63 -24.63 21.34
C LYS A 143 -14.98 -25.33 21.22
N GLN A 144 -15.82 -24.91 20.27
CA GLN A 144 -17.10 -25.58 20.01
C GLN A 144 -16.90 -27.02 19.53
N ILE A 145 -15.97 -27.27 18.62
CA ILE A 145 -15.64 -28.61 18.15
C ILE A 145 -15.20 -29.50 19.31
N ALA A 146 -14.28 -29.04 20.16
CA ALA A 146 -13.82 -29.81 21.32
C ALA A 146 -14.97 -30.15 22.28
N SER A 147 -15.88 -29.21 22.53
CA SER A 147 -17.07 -29.44 23.35
C SER A 147 -18.02 -30.47 22.73
N LEU A 148 -18.24 -30.40 21.42
CA LEU A 148 -19.10 -31.35 20.69
C LEU A 148 -18.47 -32.75 20.63
N GLU A 149 -17.14 -32.86 20.54
CA GLU A 149 -16.43 -34.13 20.61
C GLU A 149 -16.59 -34.79 21.98
N GLU A 150 -16.49 -34.02 23.07
CA GLU A 150 -16.72 -34.52 24.43
C GLU A 150 -18.18 -34.95 24.66
N GLU A 151 -19.13 -34.17 24.15
CA GLU A 151 -20.56 -34.51 24.20
C GLU A 151 -20.84 -35.80 23.42
N ASN A 152 -20.32 -35.93 22.19
CA ASN A 152 -20.47 -37.14 21.38
C ASN A 152 -19.86 -38.37 22.06
N LYS A 153 -18.70 -38.24 22.71
CA LYS A 153 -18.10 -39.33 23.49
C LYS A 153 -19.01 -39.74 24.65
N THR A 154 -19.56 -38.77 25.37
CA THR A 154 -20.48 -39.01 26.49
C THR A 154 -21.77 -39.68 26.02
N LEU A 155 -22.35 -39.21 24.92
CA LEU A 155 -23.53 -39.82 24.30
C LEU A 155 -23.24 -41.23 23.80
N GLY A 156 -22.07 -41.46 23.21
CA GLY A 156 -21.59 -42.78 22.81
C GLY A 156 -21.55 -43.77 23.98
N ASN A 157 -20.94 -43.35 25.10
CA ASN A 157 -20.90 -44.17 26.32
C ASN A 157 -22.29 -44.45 26.88
N LYS A 158 -23.18 -43.44 26.92
CA LYS A 158 -24.56 -43.61 27.37
C LYS A 158 -25.33 -44.60 26.48
N LEU A 159 -25.12 -44.53 25.17
CA LEU A 159 -25.75 -45.44 24.21
C LEU A 159 -25.26 -46.88 24.42
N GLU A 160 -23.96 -47.07 24.67
CA GLU A 160 -23.40 -48.38 24.97
C GLU A 160 -23.98 -48.97 26.28
N THR A 161 -24.03 -48.18 27.34
CA THR A 161 -24.64 -48.58 28.62
C THR A 161 -26.12 -48.94 28.43
N ALA A 162 -26.88 -48.09 27.75
CA ALA A 162 -28.31 -48.36 27.50
C ALA A 162 -28.52 -49.65 26.70
N ARG A 163 -27.65 -49.93 25.71
CA ARG A 163 -27.70 -51.20 24.95
C ARG A 163 -27.37 -52.41 25.83
N ALA A 164 -26.37 -52.28 26.71
CA ALA A 164 -26.01 -53.33 27.66
C ALA A 164 -27.15 -53.60 28.66
N ASP A 165 -27.80 -52.54 29.15
CA ASP A 165 -28.95 -52.62 30.05
C ASP A 165 -30.15 -53.30 29.38
N ILE A 166 -30.49 -52.91 28.15
CA ILE A 166 -31.55 -53.55 27.36
C ILE A 166 -31.27 -55.05 27.22
N LYS A 167 -30.06 -55.43 26.82
CA LYS A 167 -29.68 -56.85 26.65
C LYS A 167 -29.78 -57.63 27.97
N ARG A 168 -29.37 -57.02 29.09
CA ARG A 168 -29.50 -57.64 30.42
C ARG A 168 -30.98 -57.85 30.79
N MET A 169 -31.82 -56.84 30.58
CA MET A 169 -33.26 -56.94 30.84
C MET A 169 -33.93 -57.98 29.95
N GLU A 170 -33.55 -58.09 28.69
CA GLU A 170 -34.05 -59.14 27.78
C GLU A 170 -33.72 -60.54 28.30
N LEU A 171 -32.48 -60.79 28.75
CA LEU A 171 -32.08 -62.07 29.35
C LEU A 171 -32.83 -62.36 30.65
N GLU A 172 -33.03 -61.35 31.50
CA GLU A 172 -33.77 -61.49 32.76
C GLU A 172 -35.25 -61.81 32.50
N ILE A 173 -35.88 -61.13 31.54
CA ILE A 173 -37.25 -61.43 31.10
C ILE A 173 -37.34 -62.85 30.55
N GLU A 174 -36.34 -63.30 29.78
CA GLU A 174 -36.32 -64.66 29.23
C GLU A 174 -36.21 -65.71 30.35
N ASP A 175 -35.36 -65.48 31.36
CA ASP A 175 -35.23 -66.38 32.51
C ASP A 175 -36.52 -66.42 33.35
N LEU A 176 -37.14 -65.26 33.60
CA LEU A 176 -38.43 -65.18 34.31
C LEU A 176 -39.59 -65.86 33.55
N ARG A 177 -39.45 -66.07 32.24
CA ARG A 177 -40.40 -66.80 31.39
C ARG A 177 -40.18 -68.31 31.38
N LYS A 178 -39.12 -68.84 31.99
CA LYS A 178 -38.85 -70.29 32.08
C LYS A 178 -39.33 -70.85 33.42
N THR A 179 -39.67 -72.14 33.43
CA THR A 179 -39.87 -72.87 34.69
C THR A 179 -38.50 -73.16 35.31
N PRO A 180 -38.29 -72.96 36.62
CA PRO A 180 -37.02 -73.26 37.26
C PRO A 180 -36.63 -74.74 37.11
N VAL A 181 -35.38 -75.01 36.74
CA VAL A 181 -34.85 -76.38 36.61
C VAL A 181 -34.90 -77.09 37.97
N GLY A 182 -35.34 -78.35 37.98
CA GLY A 182 -35.47 -79.11 39.22
C GLY A 182 -36.72 -78.77 40.01
N THR A 183 -37.68 -78.02 39.44
CA THR A 183 -39.03 -77.89 39.99
C THR A 183 -39.65 -79.26 40.11
N ARG A 184 -40.12 -79.62 41.31
CA ARG A 184 -40.71 -80.93 41.61
C ARG A 184 -42.15 -80.77 42.05
N GLY A 185 -43.02 -81.60 41.49
CA GLY A 185 -44.40 -81.77 41.92
C GLY A 185 -44.77 -83.23 41.95
N ARG A 186 -46.03 -83.49 42.28
CA ARG A 186 -46.66 -84.79 42.22
C ARG A 186 -47.89 -84.71 41.33
N VAL A 187 -48.21 -85.86 40.74
CA VAL A 187 -49.45 -86.03 40.00
C VAL A 187 -50.61 -86.04 41.00
N ALA A 188 -51.44 -85.01 40.96
CA ALA A 188 -52.64 -84.85 41.79
C ALA A 188 -53.88 -85.51 41.16
N GLY A 189 -53.92 -85.58 39.83
CA GLY A 189 -55.01 -86.22 39.07
C GLY A 189 -54.55 -86.66 37.69
N VAL A 190 -55.18 -87.70 37.14
CA VAL A 190 -54.89 -88.21 35.79
C VAL A 190 -56.21 -88.46 35.07
N GLU A 191 -56.34 -87.90 33.87
CA GLU A 191 -57.46 -88.18 32.96
C GLU A 191 -56.93 -88.85 31.69
N THR A 192 -57.04 -90.17 31.67
CA THR A 192 -56.45 -91.00 30.61
C THR A 192 -57.20 -90.86 29.29
N ARG A 193 -58.50 -90.55 29.30
CA ARG A 193 -59.30 -90.43 28.08
C ARG A 193 -58.92 -89.21 27.24
N TRP A 194 -58.45 -88.16 27.89
CA TRP A 194 -58.06 -86.88 27.26
C TRP A 194 -56.55 -86.66 27.31
N ASN A 195 -55.78 -87.67 27.75
CA ASN A 195 -54.33 -87.65 27.90
C ASN A 195 -53.79 -86.42 28.64
N PHE A 196 -54.45 -86.00 29.72
CA PHE A 196 -53.90 -84.95 30.59
C PHE A 196 -53.72 -85.45 32.01
N LEU A 197 -52.80 -84.81 32.72
CA LEU A 197 -52.62 -84.97 34.16
C LEU A 197 -52.61 -83.59 34.82
N VAL A 198 -52.93 -83.57 36.10
CA VAL A 198 -52.88 -82.38 36.93
C VAL A 198 -51.73 -82.55 37.91
N LEU A 199 -50.83 -81.57 37.94
CA LEU A 199 -49.74 -81.48 38.91
C LEU A 199 -50.13 -80.56 40.05
N ASP A 200 -49.64 -80.85 41.27
CA ASP A 200 -49.78 -80.01 42.48
C ASP A 200 -48.79 -78.83 42.54
N ILE A 201 -48.31 -78.40 41.37
CA ILE A 201 -47.41 -77.27 41.20
C ILE A 201 -47.99 -76.33 40.14
N GLY A 202 -47.82 -75.04 40.33
CA GLY A 202 -48.41 -74.01 39.48
C GLY A 202 -47.57 -72.74 39.43
N GLN A 203 -48.25 -71.61 39.22
CA GLN A 203 -47.62 -70.30 39.05
C GLN A 203 -46.79 -69.88 40.26
N ASP A 204 -47.20 -70.26 41.47
CA ASP A 204 -46.51 -69.93 42.73
C ASP A 204 -45.11 -70.58 42.79
N GLN A 205 -44.95 -71.75 42.18
CA GLN A 205 -43.66 -72.44 42.00
C GLN A 205 -42.97 -72.04 40.68
N LYS A 206 -43.45 -70.97 40.04
CA LYS A 206 -42.98 -70.44 38.75
C LYS A 206 -43.10 -71.43 37.59
N VAL A 207 -44.07 -72.34 37.62
CA VAL A 207 -44.38 -73.18 36.45
C VAL A 207 -44.91 -72.29 35.33
N ARG A 208 -44.49 -72.57 34.10
CA ARG A 208 -44.82 -71.84 32.88
C ARG A 208 -45.46 -72.79 31.87
N LYS A 209 -46.32 -72.24 31.02
CA LYS A 209 -46.87 -72.97 29.88
C LYS A 209 -45.73 -73.49 28.99
N ASP A 210 -45.97 -74.61 28.33
CA ASP A 210 -45.05 -75.33 27.45
C ASP A 210 -43.82 -75.93 28.16
N SER A 211 -43.73 -75.82 29.48
CA SER A 211 -42.69 -76.47 30.26
C SER A 211 -42.90 -77.97 30.28
N GLN A 212 -41.82 -78.73 30.14
CA GLN A 212 -41.86 -80.18 30.07
C GLN A 212 -41.45 -80.80 31.39
N PHE A 213 -42.29 -81.67 31.92
CA PHE A 213 -42.02 -82.43 33.13
C PHE A 213 -41.85 -83.90 32.79
N LEU A 214 -40.84 -84.52 33.39
CA LEU A 214 -40.61 -85.96 33.34
C LEU A 214 -41.24 -86.59 34.58
N VAL A 215 -42.13 -87.57 34.36
CA VAL A 215 -42.86 -88.25 35.42
C VAL A 215 -42.16 -89.57 35.76
N TYR A 216 -41.96 -89.82 37.05
CA TYR A 216 -41.27 -90.98 37.59
C TYR A 216 -42.12 -91.71 38.64
N ARG A 217 -41.99 -93.04 38.67
CA ARG A 217 -42.50 -93.90 39.74
C ARG A 217 -41.37 -94.83 40.18
N ASP A 218 -41.06 -94.87 41.47
CA ASP A 218 -39.98 -95.70 42.04
C ASP A 218 -38.65 -95.55 41.29
N ASN A 219 -38.29 -94.30 40.96
CA ASN A 219 -37.09 -93.94 40.21
C ASN A 219 -37.04 -94.45 38.75
N LYS A 220 -38.16 -94.94 38.21
CA LYS A 220 -38.31 -95.33 36.80
C LYS A 220 -39.09 -94.27 36.04
N TYR A 221 -38.57 -93.86 34.89
CA TYR A 221 -39.25 -92.93 33.99
C TYR A 221 -40.54 -93.55 33.42
N ILE A 222 -41.63 -92.78 33.45
CA ILE A 222 -42.97 -93.19 33.05
C ILE A 222 -43.37 -92.50 31.74
N CYS A 223 -43.39 -91.17 31.73
CA CYS A 223 -43.75 -90.38 30.56
C CYS A 223 -43.23 -88.94 30.69
N LYS A 224 -43.26 -88.21 29.57
CA LYS A 224 -43.04 -86.77 29.49
C LYS A 224 -44.41 -86.10 29.43
N ALA A 225 -44.58 -84.97 30.10
CA ALA A 225 -45.81 -84.21 30.09
C ALA A 225 -45.50 -82.72 29.85
N THR A 226 -46.27 -82.07 28.98
CA THR A 226 -46.07 -80.66 28.62
C THR A 226 -47.18 -79.83 29.23
N ILE A 227 -46.83 -78.79 29.98
CA ILE A 227 -47.80 -77.92 30.65
C ILE A 227 -48.62 -77.14 29.61
N VAL A 228 -49.94 -77.30 29.62
CA VAL A 228 -50.86 -76.61 28.70
C VAL A 228 -51.57 -75.44 29.37
N SER A 229 -51.77 -75.51 30.69
CA SER A 229 -52.40 -74.47 31.49
C SER A 229 -51.83 -74.46 32.92
N VAL A 230 -51.73 -73.28 33.51
CA VAL A 230 -51.16 -73.07 34.85
C VAL A 230 -52.15 -72.27 35.68
N GLY A 231 -52.56 -72.81 36.82
CA GLY A 231 -53.25 -72.11 37.90
C GLY A 231 -52.28 -71.70 39.03
N PRO A 232 -52.77 -71.09 40.12
CA PRO A 232 -51.92 -70.61 41.21
C PRO A 232 -51.03 -71.70 41.83
N ASN A 233 -51.63 -72.84 42.21
CA ASN A 233 -50.97 -73.97 42.88
C ASN A 233 -51.19 -75.31 42.18
N SER A 234 -51.60 -75.28 40.92
CA SER A 234 -51.78 -76.48 40.11
C SER A 234 -51.53 -76.18 38.64
N ALA A 235 -51.18 -77.20 37.87
CA ALA A 235 -50.97 -77.07 36.45
C ALA A 235 -51.52 -78.30 35.73
N VAL A 236 -52.12 -78.07 34.56
CA VAL A 236 -52.59 -79.12 33.68
C VAL A 236 -51.51 -79.37 32.65
N ALA A 237 -51.09 -80.62 32.52
CA ALA A 237 -50.11 -81.06 31.55
C ALA A 237 -50.70 -82.11 30.61
N GLU A 238 -50.42 -81.97 29.32
CA GLU A 238 -50.73 -82.98 28.32
C GLU A 238 -49.63 -84.06 28.34
N ILE A 239 -50.03 -85.32 28.35
CA ILE A 239 -49.12 -86.47 28.36
C ILE A 239 -48.62 -86.69 26.94
N ALA A 240 -47.30 -86.60 26.77
CA ALA A 240 -46.65 -86.85 25.51
C ALA A 240 -46.85 -88.33 25.10
N THR A 241 -47.31 -88.54 23.87
CA THR A 241 -47.56 -89.89 23.33
C THR A 241 -46.26 -90.58 22.92
N ASP A 242 -45.21 -89.81 22.66
CA ASP A 242 -43.86 -90.29 22.37
C ASP A 242 -43.12 -90.71 23.66
N GLY A 243 -42.65 -91.95 23.71
CA GLY A 243 -41.80 -92.43 24.81
C GLY A 243 -42.52 -92.73 26.13
N ARG A 244 -43.86 -92.82 26.15
CA ARG A 244 -44.64 -93.29 27.30
C ARG A 244 -44.36 -94.78 27.55
N ARG A 245 -43.86 -95.11 28.75
CA ARG A 245 -43.52 -96.48 29.18
C ARG A 245 -44.61 -97.14 30.01
N ALA A 246 -45.41 -96.34 30.72
CA ALA A 246 -46.56 -96.79 31.49
C ALA A 246 -47.55 -95.63 31.69
N ASP A 247 -48.71 -95.92 32.28
CA ASP A 247 -49.71 -94.90 32.61
C ASP A 247 -49.32 -94.17 33.91
N PRO A 248 -49.30 -92.82 33.91
CA PRO A 248 -49.10 -92.04 35.12
C PRO A 248 -50.24 -92.28 36.11
N ARG A 249 -49.96 -92.19 37.40
CA ARG A 249 -50.92 -92.36 38.49
C ARG A 249 -50.76 -91.24 39.51
N VAL A 250 -51.81 -91.00 40.28
CA VAL A 250 -51.78 -90.08 41.41
C VAL A 250 -50.66 -90.47 42.37
N GLY A 251 -49.84 -89.50 42.76
CA GLY A 251 -48.68 -89.67 43.64
C GLY A 251 -47.33 -89.83 42.94
N ASP A 252 -47.31 -90.08 41.62
CA ASP A 252 -46.07 -90.11 40.82
C ASP A 252 -45.35 -88.75 40.88
N ILE A 253 -44.02 -88.76 40.82
CA ILE A 253 -43.19 -87.55 40.95
C ILE A 253 -42.96 -86.95 39.57
N ALA A 254 -43.26 -85.67 39.39
CA ALA A 254 -42.98 -84.89 38.19
C ALA A 254 -41.79 -83.94 38.43
N ILE A 255 -40.83 -83.92 37.51
CA ILE A 255 -39.61 -83.09 37.61
C ILE A 255 -39.40 -82.34 36.30
N HIS A 256 -39.19 -81.02 36.37
CA HIS A 256 -38.77 -80.19 35.23
C HIS A 256 -37.28 -80.33 34.95
#